data_AF-A0A0V0J627-F1
#
_entry.id   AF-A0A0V0J627-F1
#
_cell.length_a   1.000
_cell.length_b   1.000
_cell.length_c   1.000
_cell.angle_alpha   90.00
_cell.angle_beta   90.00
_cell.angle_gamma   90.00
#
_symmetry.space_group_name_H-M   'P 1'
#
loop_
_entity.id
_entity.type
_entity.pdbx_description
1 polymer ?
#
loop_
_entity_poly.entity_id
_entity_poly.type
_entity_poly.pdbx_seq_one_letter_code
_entity_poly.pdbx_strand_id
1 'polypeptide(L)'
;MARICVKAFGLAPKGLSARTLLHFNNPKFSGKQDGRDLADCVFSVLADYCEAESDLTISGLHEQLDKIAYASKQEKKLEILTPFIRSLSALELKWFVRIVSLRELHLGLSTKTVLTCVHPAAPSIWNVTQDLCTVCQRIAGIIKTQPVEAKSSLSIAGHHVTLNAAYRPMLCMRANSALEVCIAYEKVFSGIADYCLCLEAKYDGERVQLHKSGDKYRYWSRSGREWSYSYGTEGNGTTGTLTPRLHVGGFSSDVSECVLDGEMFG
;
A
#
# COMPACT_ATOMS: atom_id res chain seq x y z
N MET A 1 3.50 2.48 19.66
CA MET A 1 4.60 1.52 19.84
C MET A 1 5.52 1.86 21.01
N ALA A 2 6.12 3.05 21.11
CA ALA A 2 7.01 3.42 22.23
C ALA A 2 6.47 3.06 23.64
N ARG A 3 5.21 3.43 23.94
CA ARG A 3 4.53 3.06 25.20
C ARG A 3 4.41 1.54 25.42
N ILE A 4 4.23 0.79 24.33
CA ILE A 4 4.10 -0.67 24.36
C ILE A 4 5.46 -1.26 24.73
N CYS A 5 6.55 -0.79 24.11
CA CYS A 5 7.91 -1.21 24.45
C CYS A 5 8.24 -0.91 25.92
N VAL A 6 7.94 0.30 26.41
CA VAL A 6 8.13 0.67 27.84
C VAL A 6 7.39 -0.30 28.76
N LYS A 7 6.13 -0.62 28.46
CA LYS A 7 5.32 -1.54 29.26
C LYS A 7 5.81 -2.98 29.17
N ALA A 8 6.13 -3.47 27.96
CA ALA A 8 6.52 -4.86 27.73
C ALA A 8 7.87 -5.20 28.36
N PHE A 9 8.83 -4.29 28.30
CA PHE A 9 10.16 -4.47 28.89
C PHE A 9 10.25 -3.98 30.35
N GLY A 10 9.14 -3.53 30.95
CA GLY A 10 9.11 -3.14 32.36
C GLY A 10 9.97 -1.91 32.69
N LEU A 11 10.16 -1.00 31.73
CA LEU A 11 11.02 0.16 31.94
C LEU A 11 10.38 1.12 32.95
N ALA A 12 11.19 1.62 33.89
CA ALA A 12 10.75 2.61 34.87
C ALA A 12 10.20 3.87 34.15
N PRO A 13 8.94 4.29 34.38
CA PRO A 13 8.30 5.36 33.59
C PRO A 13 9.03 6.72 33.61
N LYS A 14 9.79 7.00 34.67
CA LYS A 14 10.60 8.21 34.82
C LYS A 14 12.09 7.99 34.51
N GLY A 15 12.50 6.76 34.21
CA GLY A 15 13.87 6.41 33.87
C GLY A 15 14.30 6.96 32.52
N LEU A 16 15.62 7.05 32.31
CA LEU A 16 16.20 7.59 31.08
C LEU A 16 15.72 6.81 29.84
N SER A 17 15.82 5.48 29.85
CA SER A 17 15.39 4.60 28.75
C SER A 17 13.93 4.83 28.34
N ALA A 18 13.01 4.90 29.30
CA ALA A 18 11.60 5.14 29.03
C ALA A 18 11.37 6.54 28.43
N ARG A 19 12.01 7.57 28.98
CA ARG A 19 11.91 8.94 28.47
C ARG A 19 12.48 9.07 27.06
N THR A 20 13.62 8.44 26.78
CA THR A 20 14.25 8.42 25.46
C THR A 20 13.33 7.77 24.43
N LEU A 21 12.69 6.64 24.73
CA LEU A 21 11.72 6.01 23.82
C LEU A 21 10.44 6.83 23.62
N LEU A 22 9.87 7.37 24.70
CA LEU A 22 8.63 8.15 24.64
C LEU A 22 8.81 9.51 23.96
N HIS A 23 10.02 10.07 23.99
CA HIS A 23 10.37 11.35 23.42
C HIS A 23 11.50 11.23 22.38
N PHE A 24 11.47 10.18 21.55
CA PHE A 24 12.53 9.89 20.58
C PHE A 24 12.82 11.04 19.59
N ASN A 25 11.80 11.83 19.24
CA ASN A 25 11.93 13.02 18.39
C ASN A 25 12.48 14.26 19.10
N ASN A 26 12.71 14.22 20.42
CA ASN A 26 13.20 15.35 21.18
C ASN A 26 14.72 15.23 21.40
N PRO A 27 15.53 16.12 20.80
CA PRO A 27 16.99 16.05 20.88
C PRO A 27 17.55 16.10 22.30
N LYS A 28 16.79 16.66 23.26
CA LYS A 28 17.18 16.70 24.68
C LYS A 28 17.24 15.30 25.31
N PHE A 29 16.49 14.34 24.79
CA PHE A 29 16.38 12.99 25.35
C PHE A 29 17.03 11.92 24.47
N SER A 30 17.04 12.10 23.15
CA SER A 30 17.60 11.15 22.19
C SER A 30 18.99 11.53 21.68
N GLY A 31 19.47 12.75 21.95
CA GLY A 31 20.70 13.30 21.40
C GLY A 31 20.50 13.90 20.00
N LYS A 32 21.48 14.68 19.52
CA LYS A 32 21.47 15.21 18.14
C LYS A 32 21.95 14.12 17.19
N GLN A 33 21.02 13.37 16.61
CA GLN A 33 21.27 12.55 15.44
C GLN A 33 20.17 12.81 14.41
N ASP A 34 20.54 13.48 13.33
CA ASP A 34 19.64 13.72 12.21
C ASP A 34 19.19 12.38 11.61
N GLY A 35 17.90 12.25 11.33
CA GLY A 35 17.32 11.07 10.67
C GLY A 35 17.03 9.85 11.55
N ARG A 36 17.20 9.94 12.88
CA ARG A 36 16.88 8.81 13.78
C ARG A 36 15.36 8.62 13.92
N ASP A 37 14.86 7.45 13.54
CA ASP A 37 13.45 7.08 13.73
C ASP A 37 13.19 6.37 15.08
N LEU A 38 11.92 6.06 15.37
CA LEU A 38 11.54 5.33 16.58
C LEU A 38 12.20 3.95 16.66
N ALA A 39 12.38 3.28 15.52
CA ALA A 39 12.94 1.94 15.48
C ALA A 39 14.44 1.94 15.82
N ASP A 40 15.19 2.94 15.33
CA ASP A 40 16.58 3.16 15.72
C ASP A 40 16.69 3.49 17.22
N CYS A 41 15.77 4.29 17.74
CA CYS A 41 15.69 4.54 19.18
C CYS A 41 15.42 3.26 19.98
N VAL A 42 14.47 2.43 19.52
CA VAL A 42 14.16 1.12 20.12
C VAL A 42 15.38 0.22 20.14
N PHE A 43 16.08 0.09 19.01
CA PHE A 43 17.31 -0.70 18.92
C PHE A 43 18.35 -0.24 19.95
N SER A 44 18.61 1.07 20.00
CA SER A 44 19.65 1.63 20.89
C SER A 44 19.33 1.49 22.38
N VAL A 45 18.06 1.54 22.77
CA VAL A 45 17.64 1.53 24.18
C VAL A 45 17.37 0.10 24.68
N LEU A 46 16.88 -0.79 23.80
CA LEU A 46 16.42 -2.11 24.18
C LEU A 46 17.37 -3.25 23.78
N ALA A 47 18.54 -2.95 23.20
CA ALA A 47 19.52 -3.96 22.80
C ALA A 47 19.82 -4.96 23.94
N ASP A 48 20.11 -4.46 25.14
CA ASP A 48 20.46 -5.28 26.31
C ASP A 48 19.25 -5.99 26.96
N TYR A 49 18.03 -5.68 26.51
CA TYR A 49 16.78 -6.26 27.04
C TYR A 49 16.23 -7.36 26.15
N CYS A 50 16.73 -7.50 24.93
CA CYS A 50 16.24 -8.46 23.94
C CYS A 50 17.09 -9.74 23.96
N GLU A 51 16.50 -10.82 23.47
CA GLU A 51 17.23 -12.07 23.25
C GLU A 51 18.33 -11.88 22.18
N ALA A 52 19.41 -12.66 22.29
CA ALA A 52 20.50 -12.61 21.32
C ALA A 52 20.09 -13.18 19.94
N GLU A 53 19.26 -14.22 19.96
CA GLU A 53 18.73 -14.90 18.78
C GLU A 53 17.23 -15.14 18.93
N SER A 54 16.51 -15.24 17.82
CA SER A 54 15.10 -15.65 17.80
C SER A 54 14.90 -16.79 16.80
N ASP A 55 13.90 -17.62 17.05
CA ASP A 55 13.42 -18.67 16.14
C ASP A 55 12.32 -18.15 15.18
N LEU A 56 12.19 -16.83 15.04
CA LEU A 56 11.13 -16.21 14.26
C LEU A 56 11.26 -16.56 12.77
N THR A 57 10.25 -17.26 12.26
CA THR A 57 10.07 -17.44 10.82
C THR A 57 9.25 -16.31 10.21
N ILE A 58 9.39 -16.08 8.90
CA ILE A 58 8.56 -15.11 8.16
C ILE A 58 7.07 -15.46 8.28
N SER A 59 6.72 -16.75 8.24
CA SER A 59 5.34 -17.20 8.45
C SER A 59 4.84 -16.86 9.84
N GLY A 60 5.65 -17.14 10.88
CA GLY A 60 5.33 -16.78 12.25
C GLY A 60 5.14 -15.27 12.43
N LEU A 61 5.97 -14.45 11.79
CA LEU A 61 5.78 -12.99 11.78
C LEU A 61 4.44 -12.58 11.15
N HIS A 62 4.10 -13.12 9.98
CA HIS A 62 2.82 -12.83 9.32
C HIS A 62 1.62 -13.23 10.19
N GLU A 63 1.64 -14.42 10.81
CA GLU A 63 0.57 -14.84 11.72
C GLU A 63 0.39 -13.88 12.90
N GLN A 64 1.48 -13.37 13.46
CA GLN A 64 1.41 -12.38 14.55
C GLN A 64 0.86 -11.04 14.06
N LEU A 65 1.30 -10.57 12.89
CA LEU A 65 0.76 -9.36 12.26
C LEU A 65 -0.75 -9.48 11.99
N ASP A 66 -1.21 -10.64 11.51
CA ASP A 66 -2.63 -10.92 11.29
C ASP A 66 -3.41 -10.90 12.61
N LYS A 67 -2.93 -11.61 13.64
CA LYS A 67 -3.55 -11.58 14.99
C LYS A 67 -3.70 -10.14 15.51
N ILE A 68 -2.69 -9.29 15.30
CA ILE A 68 -2.72 -7.87 15.70
C ILE A 68 -3.72 -7.08 14.85
N ALA A 69 -3.80 -7.35 13.55
CA ALA A 69 -4.72 -6.66 12.63
C ALA A 69 -6.19 -6.99 12.92
N TYR A 70 -6.50 -8.25 13.22
CA TYR A 70 -7.87 -8.69 13.53
C TYR A 70 -8.32 -8.38 14.97
N ALA A 71 -7.39 -8.06 15.88
CA ALA A 71 -7.75 -7.62 17.22
C ALA A 71 -8.45 -6.24 17.17
N SER A 72 -9.72 -6.18 17.57
CA SER A 72 -10.51 -4.94 17.55
C SER A 72 -10.21 -4.00 18.72
N LYS A 73 -9.85 -4.54 19.88
CA LYS A 73 -9.60 -3.80 21.13
C LYS A 73 -8.11 -3.58 21.36
N GLN A 74 -7.78 -2.41 21.91
CA GLN A 74 -6.39 -2.04 22.22
C GLN A 74 -5.77 -2.97 23.26
N GLU A 75 -6.55 -3.44 24.24
CA GLU A 75 -6.10 -4.34 25.31
C GLU A 75 -5.64 -5.68 24.71
N LYS A 76 -6.43 -6.26 23.82
CA LYS A 76 -6.08 -7.51 23.11
C LYS A 76 -4.81 -7.34 22.26
N LYS A 77 -4.65 -6.20 21.57
CA LYS A 77 -3.42 -5.91 20.83
C LYS A 77 -2.20 -5.89 21.75
N LEU A 78 -2.33 -5.34 22.96
CA LEU A 78 -1.25 -5.33 23.95
C LEU A 78 -0.95 -6.74 24.46
N GLU A 79 -1.97 -7.55 24.76
CA GLU A 79 -1.82 -8.94 25.19
C GLU A 79 -1.07 -9.80 24.16
N ILE A 80 -1.28 -9.56 22.87
CA ILE A 80 -0.55 -10.25 21.78
C ILE A 80 0.85 -9.67 21.60
N LEU A 81 0.98 -8.33 21.53
CA LEU A 81 2.24 -7.66 21.24
C LEU A 81 3.27 -7.86 22.35
N THR A 82 2.89 -7.81 23.63
CA THR A 82 3.83 -7.84 24.75
C THR A 82 4.70 -9.10 24.78
N PRO A 83 4.16 -10.32 24.76
CA PRO A 83 5.00 -11.52 24.70
C PRO A 83 5.75 -11.62 23.38
N PHE A 84 5.14 -11.22 22.26
CA PHE A 84 5.78 -11.32 20.94
C PHE A 84 7.01 -10.42 20.81
N ILE A 85 6.92 -9.13 21.14
CA ILE A 85 8.08 -8.24 20.98
C ILE A 85 9.23 -8.56 21.95
N ARG A 86 8.96 -9.29 23.03
CA ARG A 86 9.99 -9.78 23.96
C ARG A 86 10.72 -11.01 23.44
N SER A 87 10.13 -11.77 22.52
CA SER A 87 10.80 -12.93 21.90
C SER A 87 11.66 -12.55 20.70
N LEU A 88 11.67 -11.27 20.29
CA LEU A 88 12.46 -10.80 19.16
C LEU A 88 13.87 -10.42 19.61
N SER A 89 14.85 -10.65 18.74
CA SER A 89 16.16 -10.00 18.88
C SER A 89 16.02 -8.49 18.70
N ALA A 90 17.01 -7.74 19.19
CA ALA A 90 16.99 -6.28 19.08
C ALA A 90 16.86 -5.80 17.62
N LEU A 91 17.54 -6.48 16.68
CA LEU A 91 17.51 -6.14 15.26
C LEU A 91 16.15 -6.46 14.62
N GLU A 92 15.54 -7.58 14.97
CA GLU A 92 14.19 -7.93 14.50
C GLU A 92 13.14 -6.98 15.06
N LEU A 93 13.25 -6.62 16.34
CA LEU A 93 12.36 -5.65 16.97
C LEU A 93 12.44 -4.29 16.28
N LYS A 94 13.65 -3.83 15.90
CA LYS A 94 13.83 -2.62 15.07
C LYS A 94 13.03 -2.72 13.77
N TRP A 95 13.22 -3.79 12.99
CA TRP A 95 12.49 -3.94 11.72
C TRP A 95 10.99 -4.08 11.92
N PHE A 96 10.56 -4.81 12.94
CA PHE A 96 9.15 -4.93 13.31
C PHE A 96 8.52 -3.57 13.62
N VAL A 97 9.21 -2.70 14.37
CA VAL A 97 8.73 -1.34 14.67
C VAL A 97 8.57 -0.52 13.39
N ARG A 98 9.51 -0.63 12.43
CA ARG A 98 9.39 0.03 11.11
C ARG A 98 8.18 -0.47 10.33
N ILE A 99 7.99 -1.78 10.27
CA ILE A 99 6.86 -2.42 9.57
C ILE A 99 5.52 -1.96 10.15
N VAL A 100 5.35 -2.05 11.47
CA VAL A 100 4.04 -1.84 12.13
C VAL A 100 3.72 -0.37 12.36
N SER A 101 4.70 0.43 12.78
CA SER A 101 4.45 1.81 13.24
C SER A 101 4.71 2.85 12.16
N LEU A 102 5.77 2.67 11.38
CA LEU A 102 6.16 3.66 10.36
C LEU A 102 5.56 3.33 9.00
N ARG A 103 5.36 2.04 8.71
CA ARG A 103 5.04 1.54 7.35
C ARG A 103 6.05 2.02 6.31
N GLU A 104 7.26 2.33 6.77
CA GLU A 104 8.37 2.84 5.99
C GLU A 104 9.66 2.22 6.51
N LEU A 105 10.43 1.60 5.61
CA LEU A 105 11.62 0.83 5.96
C LEU A 105 12.93 1.64 5.84
N HIS A 106 12.87 2.85 5.25
CA HIS A 106 14.03 3.71 4.97
C HIS A 106 15.17 3.00 4.21
N LEU A 107 14.83 2.08 3.29
CA LEU A 107 15.80 1.32 2.50
C LEU A 107 16.40 2.10 1.31
N GLY A 108 15.87 3.28 0.99
CA GLY A 108 16.23 4.02 -0.22
C GLY A 108 15.82 3.34 -1.54
N LEU A 109 14.98 2.30 -1.46
CA LEU A 109 14.51 1.52 -2.60
C LEU A 109 13.07 1.89 -2.96
N SER A 110 12.81 2.10 -4.25
CA SER A 110 11.44 2.29 -4.74
C SER A 110 10.69 0.96 -4.83
N THR A 111 9.36 0.98 -4.73
CA THR A 111 8.52 -0.21 -4.96
C THR A 111 8.80 -0.86 -6.31
N LYS A 112 9.02 -0.06 -7.36
CA LYS A 112 9.36 -0.56 -8.71
C LYS A 112 10.68 -1.33 -8.70
N THR A 113 11.68 -0.83 -7.97
CA THR A 113 12.99 -1.49 -7.85
C THR A 113 12.83 -2.84 -7.17
N VAL A 114 12.14 -2.88 -6.02
CA VAL A 114 11.90 -4.13 -5.28
C VAL A 114 11.14 -5.15 -6.14
N LEU A 115 10.06 -4.73 -6.81
CA LEU A 115 9.30 -5.62 -7.70
C LEU A 115 10.14 -6.15 -8.86
N THR A 116 10.98 -5.30 -9.47
CA THR A 116 11.90 -5.73 -10.54
C THR A 116 12.88 -6.80 -10.06
N CYS A 117 13.34 -6.72 -8.81
CA CYS A 117 14.19 -7.75 -8.21
C CYS A 117 13.46 -9.09 -8.02
N VAL A 118 12.14 -9.08 -7.80
CA VAL A 118 11.33 -10.31 -7.73
C VAL A 118 11.21 -10.94 -9.11
N HIS A 119 10.79 -10.15 -10.11
CA HIS A 119 10.71 -10.58 -11.51
C HIS A 119 10.55 -9.37 -12.44
N PRO A 120 11.14 -9.36 -13.66
CA PRO A 120 11.00 -8.24 -14.61
C PRO A 120 9.54 -7.89 -14.96
N ALA A 121 8.62 -8.86 -14.93
CA ALA A 121 7.19 -8.65 -15.18
C ALA A 121 6.39 -8.21 -13.93
N ALA A 122 6.97 -8.25 -12.72
CA ALA A 122 6.24 -7.92 -11.50
C ALA A 122 5.70 -6.48 -11.47
N PRO A 123 6.45 -5.45 -11.93
CA PRO A 123 5.95 -4.07 -11.94
C PRO A 123 4.70 -3.89 -12.82
N SER A 124 4.63 -4.54 -13.99
CA SER A 124 3.48 -4.41 -14.89
C SER A 124 2.26 -5.15 -14.35
N ILE A 125 2.44 -6.31 -13.70
CA ILE A 125 1.35 -7.03 -13.03
C ILE A 125 0.84 -6.22 -11.83
N TRP A 126 1.74 -5.66 -11.01
CA TRP A 126 1.38 -4.82 -9.88
C TRP A 126 0.52 -3.63 -10.31
N ASN A 127 0.87 -2.97 -11.42
CA ASN A 127 0.14 -1.82 -11.94
C ASN A 127 -1.33 -2.11 -12.29
N VAL A 128 -1.73 -3.36 -12.51
CA VAL A 128 -3.11 -3.74 -12.88
C VAL A 128 -3.82 -4.64 -11.88
N THR A 129 -3.19 -4.91 -10.73
CA THR A 129 -3.76 -5.78 -9.68
C THR A 129 -3.70 -5.16 -8.29
N GLN A 130 -2.66 -4.36 -7.99
CA GLN A 130 -2.38 -3.80 -6.66
C GLN A 130 -2.43 -4.85 -5.52
N ASP A 131 -2.18 -6.12 -5.84
CA ASP A 131 -2.27 -7.24 -4.90
C ASP A 131 -1.00 -8.11 -5.01
N LEU A 132 -0.21 -8.15 -3.93
CA LEU A 132 1.07 -8.87 -3.92
C LEU A 132 0.88 -10.39 -4.05
N CYS A 133 -0.21 -10.95 -3.51
CA CYS A 133 -0.48 -12.38 -3.61
C CYS A 133 -0.68 -12.77 -5.09
N THR A 134 -1.51 -12.01 -5.81
CA THR A 134 -1.79 -12.15 -7.23
C THR A 134 -0.52 -11.96 -8.07
N VAL A 135 0.31 -10.97 -7.74
CA VAL A 135 1.62 -10.77 -8.38
C VAL A 135 2.48 -12.03 -8.23
N CYS A 136 2.66 -12.53 -7.01
CA CYS A 136 3.46 -13.72 -6.74
C CYS A 136 2.90 -14.98 -7.43
N GLN A 137 1.58 -15.17 -7.41
CA GLN A 137 0.92 -16.30 -8.07
C GLN A 137 1.10 -16.27 -9.60
N ARG A 138 0.91 -15.09 -10.23
CA ARG A 138 1.13 -14.93 -11.67
C ARG A 138 2.58 -15.17 -12.06
N ILE A 139 3.53 -14.64 -11.28
CA ILE A 139 4.97 -14.87 -11.49
C ILE A 139 5.31 -16.37 -11.36
N ALA A 140 4.81 -17.03 -10.32
CA ALA A 140 5.03 -18.47 -10.13
C ALA A 140 4.45 -19.30 -11.29
N GLY A 141 3.31 -18.88 -11.85
CA GLY A 141 2.75 -19.47 -13.08
C GLY A 141 3.68 -19.31 -14.28
N ILE A 142 4.22 -18.11 -14.51
CA ILE A 142 5.17 -17.82 -15.60
C ILE A 142 6.38 -18.76 -15.53
N ILE A 143 7.01 -18.86 -14.35
CA ILE A 143 8.21 -19.68 -14.11
C ILE A 143 7.95 -21.16 -14.44
N LYS A 144 6.77 -21.70 -14.11
CA LYS A 144 6.41 -23.09 -14.41
C LYS A 144 6.27 -23.37 -15.90
N THR A 145 5.92 -22.35 -16.69
CA THR A 145 5.56 -22.50 -18.11
C THR A 145 6.69 -22.18 -19.10
N GLN A 146 7.81 -21.58 -18.67
CA GLN A 146 8.89 -21.18 -19.56
C GLN A 146 10.24 -21.80 -19.16
N PRO A 147 10.87 -22.62 -20.03
CA PRO A 147 12.32 -22.82 -20.01
C PRO A 147 13.00 -21.50 -20.41
N VAL A 148 14.17 -21.25 -19.84
CA VAL A 148 14.94 -20.00 -19.93
C VAL A 148 15.41 -19.70 -21.35
N GLU A 149 14.54 -19.14 -22.21
CA GLU A 149 14.97 -18.42 -23.42
C GLU A 149 14.16 -17.14 -23.66
N ALA A 150 14.91 -16.05 -23.56
CA ALA A 150 14.76 -14.75 -24.20
C ALA A 150 13.40 -14.32 -24.79
N LYS A 151 12.93 -13.16 -24.28
CA LYS A 151 12.45 -12.03 -25.10
C LYS A 151 11.31 -12.30 -26.11
N SER A 152 10.50 -13.34 -25.93
CA SER A 152 9.26 -13.47 -26.71
C SER A 152 8.05 -13.15 -25.83
N SER A 153 7.42 -12.01 -26.15
CA SER A 153 6.01 -11.73 -25.90
C SER A 153 5.42 -12.34 -24.62
N LEU A 154 5.73 -11.72 -23.47
CA LEU A 154 4.93 -11.89 -22.25
C LEU A 154 3.47 -11.73 -22.66
N SER A 155 2.69 -12.80 -22.51
CA SER A 155 1.30 -12.86 -22.95
C SER A 155 0.57 -11.61 -22.48
N ILE A 156 0.18 -10.80 -23.46
CA ILE A 156 -0.57 -9.55 -23.33
C ILE A 156 -1.76 -9.70 -22.33
N ALA A 157 -2.33 -10.90 -22.23
CA ALA A 157 -3.37 -11.28 -21.27
C ALA A 157 -3.10 -10.97 -19.78
N GLY A 158 -1.85 -10.88 -19.32
CA GLY A 158 -1.52 -10.66 -17.90
C GLY A 158 -1.40 -9.19 -17.46
N HIS A 159 -1.49 -8.25 -18.41
CA HIS A 159 -1.12 -6.85 -18.22
C HIS A 159 -2.27 -5.84 -18.38
N HIS A 160 -3.51 -6.33 -18.49
CA HIS A 160 -4.68 -5.47 -18.64
C HIS A 160 -5.39 -5.24 -17.31
N VAL A 161 -6.05 -4.08 -17.21
CA VAL A 161 -7.05 -3.84 -16.17
C VAL A 161 -8.13 -4.90 -16.29
N THR A 162 -8.47 -5.53 -15.18
CA THR A 162 -9.49 -6.59 -15.13
C THR A 162 -10.63 -6.15 -14.24
N LEU A 163 -11.84 -6.64 -14.54
CA LEU A 163 -12.99 -6.35 -13.73
C LEU A 163 -12.77 -6.84 -12.30
N ASN A 164 -13.26 -6.08 -11.32
CA ASN A 164 -13.13 -6.37 -9.90
C ASN A 164 -11.69 -6.44 -9.33
N ALA A 165 -10.69 -5.90 -10.03
CA ALA A 165 -9.33 -5.78 -9.53
C ALA A 165 -8.86 -4.33 -9.58
N ALA A 166 -8.33 -3.81 -8.46
CA ALA A 166 -7.79 -2.46 -8.42
C ALA A 166 -6.58 -2.36 -9.34
N TYR A 167 -6.40 -1.19 -9.96
CA TYR A 167 -5.20 -0.88 -10.73
C TYR A 167 -4.54 0.39 -10.19
N ARG A 168 -3.32 0.67 -10.65
CA ARG A 168 -2.65 1.93 -10.32
C ARG A 168 -3.18 3.02 -11.26
N PRO A 169 -3.89 4.05 -10.77
CA PRO A 169 -4.36 5.13 -11.64
C PRO A 169 -3.19 5.82 -12.33
N MET A 170 -3.43 6.30 -13.56
CA MET A 170 -2.48 7.15 -14.25
C MET A 170 -2.25 8.45 -13.46
N LEU A 171 -1.00 8.90 -13.42
CA LEU A 171 -0.62 10.14 -12.73
C LEU A 171 -0.36 11.23 -13.76
N CYS A 172 -0.73 12.46 -13.40
CA CYS A 172 -0.41 13.65 -14.19
C CYS A 172 0.96 14.20 -13.77
N MET A 173 1.82 14.49 -14.75
CA MET A 173 3.06 15.23 -14.53
C MET A 173 2.72 16.70 -14.29
N ARG A 174 3.40 17.35 -13.33
CA ARG A 174 3.26 18.79 -13.12
C ARG A 174 3.85 19.54 -14.30
N ALA A 175 3.07 20.45 -14.88
CA ALA A 175 3.53 21.47 -15.81
C ALA A 175 3.22 22.86 -15.20
N ASN A 176 4.16 23.80 -15.32
CA ASN A 176 4.02 25.14 -14.77
C ASN A 176 3.57 26.17 -15.82
N SER A 177 3.46 25.77 -17.10
CA SER A 177 2.98 26.62 -18.18
C SER A 177 2.31 25.81 -19.29
N ALA A 178 1.48 26.47 -20.10
CA ALA A 178 0.91 25.87 -21.30
C ALA A 178 2.00 25.45 -22.31
N LEU A 179 3.10 26.20 -22.39
CA LEU A 179 4.23 25.87 -23.27
C LEU A 179 4.89 24.54 -22.86
N GLU A 180 5.07 24.30 -21.56
CA GLU A 180 5.58 23.01 -21.07
C GLU A 180 4.67 21.84 -21.46
N VAL A 181 3.35 22.04 -21.42
CA VAL A 181 2.37 21.03 -21.87
C VAL A 181 2.52 20.76 -23.38
N CYS A 182 2.60 21.81 -24.21
CA CYS A 182 2.79 21.66 -25.65
C CYS A 182 4.10 20.94 -26.00
N ILE A 183 5.21 21.32 -25.35
CA ILE A 183 6.51 20.67 -25.56
C ILE A 183 6.46 19.18 -25.16
N ALA A 184 5.84 18.87 -24.02
CA ALA A 184 5.68 17.48 -23.58
C ALA A 184 4.81 16.67 -24.54
N TYR A 185 3.72 17.28 -25.04
CA TYR A 185 2.84 16.69 -26.04
C TYR A 185 3.56 16.41 -27.36
N GLU A 186 4.25 17.41 -27.93
CA GLU A 186 5.04 17.23 -29.16
C GLU A 186 6.10 16.14 -29.00
N LYS A 187 6.79 16.10 -27.86
CA LYS A 187 7.82 15.08 -27.61
C LYS A 187 7.26 13.65 -27.62
N VAL A 188 6.04 13.43 -27.15
CA VAL A 188 5.43 12.10 -27.03
C VAL A 188 4.73 11.69 -28.31
N PHE A 189 4.08 12.63 -28.99
CA PHE A 189 3.18 12.34 -30.09
C PHE A 189 3.64 12.84 -31.47
N SER A 190 4.83 13.45 -31.57
CA SER A 190 5.40 13.84 -32.86
C SER A 190 5.46 12.64 -33.82
N GLY A 191 4.89 12.83 -35.02
CA GLY A 191 4.85 11.80 -36.07
C GLY A 191 3.69 10.81 -35.97
N ILE A 192 2.80 10.93 -34.99
CA ILE A 192 1.54 10.17 -34.92
C ILE A 192 0.47 10.96 -35.71
N ALA A 193 -0.36 10.32 -36.52
CA ALA A 193 -1.51 10.99 -37.15
C ALA A 193 -2.73 10.90 -36.23
N ASP A 194 -3.68 11.85 -36.35
CA ASP A 194 -5.00 11.81 -35.69
C ASP A 194 -5.00 11.80 -34.15
N TYR A 195 -4.16 12.65 -33.54
CA TYR A 195 -4.14 12.86 -32.10
C TYR A 195 -4.50 14.32 -31.76
N CYS A 196 -5.31 14.51 -30.72
CA CYS A 196 -5.69 15.82 -30.20
C CYS A 196 -5.45 15.92 -28.69
N LEU A 197 -5.12 17.12 -28.23
CA LEU A 197 -5.00 17.41 -26.80
C LEU A 197 -6.38 17.79 -26.26
N CYS A 198 -6.94 16.95 -25.38
CA CYS A 198 -8.13 17.28 -24.62
C CYS A 198 -7.76 18.04 -23.35
N LEU A 199 -8.54 19.07 -23.02
CA LEU A 199 -8.40 19.85 -21.80
C LEU A 199 -9.60 19.57 -20.90
N GLU A 200 -9.35 19.11 -19.69
CA GLU A 200 -10.37 18.80 -18.69
C GLU A 200 -10.12 19.60 -17.42
N ALA A 201 -11.20 19.97 -16.72
CA ALA A 201 -11.09 20.61 -15.42
C ALA A 201 -10.48 19.63 -14.41
N LYS A 202 -9.46 20.09 -13.67
CA LYS A 202 -8.91 19.32 -12.56
C LYS A 202 -9.78 19.51 -11.33
N TYR A 203 -10.65 18.54 -11.05
CA TYR A 203 -11.44 18.51 -9.83
C TYR A 203 -10.56 18.29 -8.59
N ASP A 204 -10.97 18.86 -7.46
CA ASP A 204 -10.32 18.73 -6.15
C ASP A 204 -11.20 17.88 -5.24
N GLY A 205 -11.02 16.56 -5.33
CA GLY A 205 -11.77 15.58 -4.59
C GLY A 205 -10.92 14.36 -4.27
N GLU A 206 -11.56 13.21 -4.14
CA GLU A 206 -10.91 11.94 -3.88
C GLU A 206 -10.99 11.03 -5.12
N ARG A 207 -9.84 10.74 -5.73
CA ARG A 207 -9.75 9.80 -6.85
C ARG A 207 -10.33 8.43 -6.50
N VAL A 208 -11.24 7.94 -7.32
CA VAL A 208 -11.92 6.66 -7.15
C VAL A 208 -11.98 5.87 -8.45
N GLN A 209 -11.72 4.58 -8.35
CA GLN A 209 -11.98 3.60 -9.40
C GLN A 209 -13.28 2.89 -9.08
N LEU A 210 -14.19 2.82 -10.05
CA LEU A 210 -15.46 2.12 -9.94
C LEU A 210 -15.50 0.95 -10.92
N HIS A 211 -15.74 -0.25 -10.42
CA HIS A 211 -15.97 -1.43 -11.24
C HIS A 211 -17.42 -1.88 -11.06
N LYS A 212 -18.15 -1.99 -12.16
CA LYS A 212 -19.54 -2.48 -12.23
C LYS A 212 -19.55 -3.86 -12.88
N SER A 213 -20.22 -4.83 -12.27
CA SER A 213 -20.52 -6.14 -12.85
C SER A 213 -21.97 -6.49 -12.55
N GLY A 214 -22.85 -6.25 -13.52
CA GLY A 214 -24.30 -6.33 -13.32
C GLY A 214 -24.74 -5.37 -12.21
N ASP A 215 -25.37 -5.92 -11.17
CA ASP A 215 -25.83 -5.15 -10.01
C ASP A 215 -24.76 -5.00 -8.93
N LYS A 216 -23.57 -5.57 -9.12
CA LYS A 216 -22.48 -5.50 -8.14
C LYS A 216 -21.51 -4.38 -8.47
N TYR A 217 -21.07 -3.69 -7.43
CA TYR A 217 -20.17 -2.56 -7.55
C TYR A 217 -19.02 -2.68 -6.56
N ARG A 218 -17.83 -2.27 -7.02
CA ARG A 218 -16.65 -2.19 -6.19
C ARG A 218 -15.91 -0.89 -6.44
N TYR A 219 -15.36 -0.33 -5.37
CA TYR A 219 -14.73 0.98 -5.36
C TYR A 219 -13.34 0.91 -4.75
N TRP A 220 -12.34 1.50 -5.40
CA TRP A 220 -10.99 1.61 -4.87
C TRP A 220 -10.50 3.06 -4.84
N SER A 221 -9.75 3.42 -3.81
CA SER A 221 -9.04 4.69 -3.76
C SER A 221 -7.83 4.69 -4.70
N ARG A 222 -7.20 5.86 -4.85
CA ARG A 222 -5.89 6.02 -5.52
C ARG A 222 -4.82 5.01 -5.09
N SER A 223 -4.81 4.61 -3.81
CA SER A 223 -3.84 3.70 -3.23
C SER A 223 -4.26 2.22 -3.28
N GLY A 224 -5.33 1.89 -4.00
CA GLY A 224 -5.84 0.52 -4.11
C GLY A 224 -6.58 0.03 -2.87
N ARG A 225 -6.95 0.91 -1.93
CA ARG A 225 -7.77 0.53 -0.77
C ARG A 225 -9.23 0.42 -1.19
N GLU A 226 -9.89 -0.66 -0.82
CA GLU A 226 -11.30 -0.86 -1.13
C GLU A 226 -12.22 0.00 -0.23
N TRP A 227 -13.18 0.67 -0.85
CA TRP A 227 -14.17 1.57 -0.24
C TRP A 227 -15.62 1.18 -0.60
N SER A 228 -15.82 -0.02 -1.16
CA SER A 228 -17.11 -0.49 -1.65
C SER A 228 -18.22 -0.41 -0.60
N TYR A 229 -17.91 -0.71 0.66
CA TYR A 229 -18.90 -0.62 1.75
C TYR A 229 -19.47 0.80 1.94
N SER A 230 -18.63 1.83 1.80
CA SER A 230 -19.05 3.23 2.00
C SER A 230 -19.93 3.73 0.86
N TYR A 231 -19.57 3.38 -0.38
CA TYR A 231 -20.27 3.86 -1.57
C TYR A 231 -21.48 3.00 -1.95
N GLY A 232 -21.46 1.72 -1.57
CA GLY A 232 -22.47 0.71 -1.86
C GLY A 232 -21.89 -0.45 -2.68
N THR A 233 -22.33 -1.67 -2.39
CA THR A 233 -21.87 -2.88 -3.08
C THR A 233 -22.87 -3.41 -4.08
N GLU A 234 -24.13 -3.00 -3.96
CA GLU A 234 -25.25 -3.53 -4.73
C GLU A 234 -26.11 -2.36 -5.26
N GLY A 235 -26.45 -2.42 -6.55
CA GLY A 235 -27.26 -1.42 -7.24
C GLY A 235 -28.69 -1.31 -6.67
N ASN A 236 -29.28 -2.46 -6.37
CA ASN A 236 -30.60 -2.56 -5.74
C ASN A 236 -30.54 -2.58 -4.20
N GLY A 237 -29.38 -2.28 -3.63
CA GLY A 237 -29.16 -2.28 -2.18
C GLY A 237 -29.76 -1.04 -1.49
N THR A 238 -30.01 -1.16 -0.19
CA THR A 238 -30.46 -0.04 0.66
C THR A 238 -29.32 0.69 1.37
N THR A 239 -28.08 0.28 1.12
CA THR A 239 -26.88 0.77 1.79
C THR A 239 -25.89 1.37 0.80
N GLY A 240 -25.12 2.36 1.25
CA GLY A 240 -24.10 3.02 0.45
C GLY A 240 -24.54 4.41 0.00
N THR A 241 -23.60 5.33 -0.06
CA THR A 241 -23.88 6.74 -0.35
C THR A 241 -24.12 7.00 -1.84
N LEU A 242 -23.63 6.17 -2.76
CA LEU A 242 -23.60 6.47 -4.20
C LEU A 242 -24.28 5.41 -5.07
N THR A 243 -23.98 4.13 -4.84
CA THR A 243 -24.32 3.04 -5.76
C THR A 243 -25.79 2.94 -6.12
N PRO A 244 -26.75 3.03 -5.17
CA PRO A 244 -28.17 2.94 -5.53
C PRO A 244 -28.62 4.09 -6.43
N ARG A 245 -28.10 5.30 -6.21
CA ARG A 245 -28.40 6.49 -7.03
C ARG A 245 -27.83 6.37 -8.44
N LEU A 246 -26.61 5.83 -8.54
CA LEU A 246 -25.94 5.62 -9.82
C LEU A 246 -26.56 4.46 -10.62
N HIS A 247 -27.06 3.42 -9.95
CA HIS A 247 -27.64 2.25 -10.61
C HIS A 247 -28.96 2.54 -11.32
N VAL A 248 -29.84 3.35 -10.71
CA VAL A 248 -31.19 3.63 -11.24
C VAL A 248 -31.18 4.45 -12.55
N GLY A 249 -30.19 5.33 -12.75
CA GLY A 249 -30.17 6.21 -13.91
C GLY A 249 -28.81 6.70 -14.38
N GLY A 250 -27.72 6.23 -13.79
CA GLY A 250 -26.36 6.62 -14.16
C GLY A 250 -25.74 5.78 -15.28
N PHE A 251 -26.36 4.67 -15.66
CA PHE A 251 -25.89 3.78 -16.72
C PHE A 251 -26.98 3.54 -17.76
N SER A 252 -26.58 3.46 -19.02
CA SER A 252 -27.45 2.98 -20.10
C SER A 252 -27.74 1.48 -19.91
N SER A 253 -28.90 1.03 -20.40
CA SER A 253 -29.40 -0.34 -20.17
C SER A 253 -28.54 -1.44 -20.79
N ASP A 254 -27.71 -1.11 -21.78
CA ASP A 254 -26.78 -2.00 -22.46
C ASP A 254 -25.44 -2.18 -21.71
N VAL A 255 -25.18 -1.39 -20.66
CA VAL A 255 -23.93 -1.48 -19.89
C VAL A 255 -24.07 -2.47 -18.72
N SER A 256 -23.71 -3.73 -18.97
CA SER A 256 -23.63 -4.76 -17.92
C SER A 256 -22.37 -4.63 -17.08
N GLU A 257 -21.21 -4.39 -17.71
CA GLU A 257 -19.90 -4.34 -17.08
C GLU A 257 -19.11 -3.11 -17.52
N CYS A 258 -18.47 -2.43 -16.57
CA CYS A 258 -17.57 -1.33 -16.90
C CYS A 258 -16.56 -1.07 -15.78
N VAL A 259 -15.45 -0.41 -16.14
CA VAL A 259 -14.48 0.18 -15.22
C VAL A 259 -14.42 1.67 -15.50
N LEU A 260 -14.63 2.49 -14.47
CA LEU A 260 -14.58 3.94 -14.54
C LEU A 260 -13.48 4.45 -13.62
N ASP A 261 -12.78 5.50 -14.07
CA ASP A 261 -11.80 6.25 -13.30
C ASP A 261 -12.28 7.68 -13.17
N GLY A 262 -12.37 8.20 -11.96
CA GLY A 262 -12.92 9.53 -11.75
C GLY A 262 -12.58 10.11 -10.39
N GLU A 263 -13.10 11.30 -10.16
CA GLU A 263 -12.95 12.00 -8.89
C GLU A 263 -14.29 12.01 -8.16
N MET A 264 -14.27 11.63 -6.88
CA MET A 264 -15.44 11.73 -6.02
C MET A 264 -15.40 13.07 -5.27
N PHE A 265 -16.48 13.83 -5.34
CA PHE A 265 -16.60 15.14 -4.72
C PHE A 265 -17.95 15.24 -3.97
N GLY A 266 -17.98 16.05 -2.93
CA GLY A 266 -19.13 16.28 -2.05
C GLY A 266 -19.71 17.67 -2.18
#